data_AF-A0A4Y2HE53-F1
#
_entry.id   AF-A0A4Y2HE53-F1
#
_cell.length_a   1.000
_cell.length_b   1.000
_cell.length_c   1.000
_cell.angle_alpha   90.00
_cell.angle_beta   90.00
_cell.angle_gamma   90.00
#
_symmetry.space_group_name_H-M   'P 1'
#
loop_
_entity.id
_entity.type
_entity.pdbx_description
1 polymer ?
#
loop_
_entity_poly.entity_id
_entity_poly.type
_entity_poly.pdbx_seq_one_letter_code
_entity_poly.pdbx_strand_id
1 'polypeptide(L)'
;MTRLSRQLIEHYGPRLIAPITSGSCDNPSNRVVKFDQIDCTLLPLDLKDIKKLSTDQQYLYHICLAIKDGSCSSSVTGNSPGKLSHAPWLTPANSLFRLYVGTPCPSQNLIILVLYVMMVYAPMWFEIKIKSNCQYGAQHFWKMISLARQLPDNVKQIIYKVFSNNAYFAHPEHLLLTMLHDSIKHIRELADRRILGARDKKTKNSGSFFKIPELNFEAADYIDYIALIDWSNCAVTEPPLTMHTKDKGLK
;
A
#
# COMPACT_ATOMS: atom_id res chain seq x y z
N MET A 1 -4.14 -4.63 -16.44
CA MET A 1 -3.51 -3.46 -15.79
C MET A 1 -3.86 -3.32 -14.29
N THR A 2 -5.00 -3.85 -13.82
CA THR A 2 -5.40 -3.95 -12.39
C THR A 2 -4.61 -4.95 -11.52
N ARG A 3 -3.67 -5.70 -12.11
CA ARG A 3 -2.93 -6.79 -11.44
C ARG A 3 -1.70 -6.29 -10.67
N LEU A 4 -1.03 -5.23 -11.16
CA LEU A 4 0.18 -4.66 -10.53
C LEU A 4 -0.15 -3.85 -9.26
N SER A 5 -1.25 -3.10 -9.25
CA SER A 5 -1.69 -2.36 -8.06
C SER A 5 -2.16 -3.29 -6.93
N ARG A 6 -2.78 -4.43 -7.25
CA ARG A 6 -3.09 -5.50 -6.28
C ARG A 6 -1.83 -6.12 -5.67
N GLN A 7 -0.76 -6.24 -6.45
CA GLN A 7 0.53 -6.77 -5.97
C GLN A 7 1.18 -5.90 -4.89
N LEU A 8 0.95 -4.57 -4.81
CA LEU A 8 1.42 -3.78 -3.67
C LEU A 8 0.88 -4.37 -2.36
N ILE A 9 -0.43 -4.38 -2.21
CA ILE A 9 -1.08 -4.81 -0.98
C ILE A 9 -0.80 -6.30 -0.72
N GLU A 10 -0.88 -7.13 -1.77
CA GLU A 10 -0.65 -8.58 -1.67
C GLU A 10 0.80 -8.93 -1.36
N HIS A 11 1.78 -8.06 -1.62
CA HIS A 11 3.19 -8.32 -1.34
C HIS A 11 3.65 -7.75 0.01
N TYR A 12 3.11 -6.60 0.43
CA TYR A 12 3.46 -5.95 1.71
C TYR A 12 2.63 -6.45 2.90
N GLY A 13 1.38 -6.84 2.71
CA GLY A 13 0.55 -7.44 3.78
C GLY A 13 1.14 -8.71 4.40
N PRO A 14 1.54 -9.73 3.62
CA PRO A 14 1.96 -11.03 4.16
C PRO A 14 3.25 -11.05 4.96
N ARG A 15 4.24 -10.23 4.59
CA ARG A 15 5.59 -10.30 5.15
C ARG A 15 5.72 -9.64 6.52
N LEU A 16 4.70 -8.87 6.94
CA LEU A 16 4.69 -8.14 8.21
C LEU A 16 3.94 -8.85 9.32
N ILE A 17 2.86 -9.56 9.00
CA ILE A 17 1.96 -10.14 9.99
C ILE A 17 2.31 -11.60 10.30
N ALA A 18 2.82 -12.37 9.33
CA ALA A 18 3.18 -13.78 9.55
C ALA A 18 4.18 -14.02 10.73
N PRO A 19 5.20 -13.17 10.96
CA PRO A 19 6.07 -13.27 12.14
C PRO A 19 5.35 -12.94 13.47
N ILE A 20 4.24 -12.22 13.42
CA ILE A 20 3.55 -11.68 14.61
C ILE A 20 2.33 -12.53 14.97
N THR A 21 1.63 -13.11 14.00
CA THR A 21 0.49 -14.03 14.24
C THR A 21 0.91 -15.44 14.60
N SER A 22 2.17 -15.84 14.35
CA SER A 22 2.67 -17.18 14.73
C SER A 22 2.82 -17.39 16.24
N GLY A 23 2.52 -16.37 17.08
CA GLY A 23 2.59 -16.44 18.53
C GLY A 23 1.32 -16.05 19.29
N SER A 24 0.20 -15.78 18.61
CA SER A 24 -1.04 -15.32 19.27
C SER A 24 -1.99 -16.50 19.51
N CYS A 25 -2.17 -16.91 20.77
CA CYS A 25 -3.04 -18.00 21.21
C CYS A 25 -4.50 -17.58 21.49
N ASP A 26 -4.90 -16.38 21.08
CA ASP A 26 -6.18 -15.81 21.47
C ASP A 26 -7.29 -16.23 20.49
N ASN A 27 -8.33 -16.89 21.01
CA ASN A 27 -9.51 -17.26 20.23
C ASN A 27 -10.41 -16.04 19.98
N PRO A 28 -10.88 -15.79 18.75
CA PRO A 28 -11.76 -14.67 18.47
C PRO A 28 -13.12 -14.84 19.17
N SER A 29 -13.46 -13.92 20.08
CA SER A 29 -14.76 -13.85 20.74
C SER A 29 -15.77 -13.07 19.89
N ASN A 30 -17.05 -13.44 19.96
CA ASN A 30 -18.15 -12.69 19.33
C ASN A 30 -18.63 -11.50 20.18
N ARG A 31 -18.12 -11.34 21.40
CA ARG A 31 -18.55 -10.30 22.35
C ARG A 31 -17.65 -9.07 22.19
N VAL A 32 -18.25 -7.91 21.93
CA VAL A 32 -17.54 -6.62 21.98
C VAL A 32 -17.34 -6.20 23.43
N VAL A 33 -16.12 -5.79 23.77
CA VAL A 33 -15.77 -5.20 25.06
C VAL A 33 -15.45 -3.71 24.90
N LYS A 34 -15.21 -3.01 26.00
CA LYS A 34 -14.64 -1.65 25.92
C LYS A 34 -13.21 -1.76 25.40
N PHE A 35 -12.89 -1.05 24.32
CA PHE A 35 -11.56 -1.00 23.70
C PHE A 35 -11.14 0.45 23.49
N ASP A 36 -9.83 0.67 23.32
CA ASP A 36 -9.29 2.00 23.10
C ASP A 36 -9.43 2.44 21.65
N GLN A 37 -9.70 3.73 21.46
CA GLN A 37 -9.72 4.37 20.15
C GLN A 37 -8.32 4.37 19.54
N ILE A 38 -8.25 4.11 18.23
CA ILE A 38 -7.03 4.28 17.46
C ILE A 38 -7.33 5.31 16.37
N ASP A 39 -6.71 6.49 16.50
CA ASP A 39 -6.80 7.49 15.45
C ASP A 39 -6.22 6.92 14.15
N CYS A 40 -6.87 7.23 13.03
CA CYS A 40 -6.45 6.74 11.73
C CYS A 40 -6.73 7.77 10.64
N THR A 41 -5.83 7.81 9.67
CA THR A 41 -5.94 8.68 8.49
C THR A 41 -6.91 8.13 7.44
N LEU A 42 -7.78 7.18 7.81
CA LEU A 42 -8.79 6.65 6.90
C LEU A 42 -9.75 7.79 6.52
N LEU A 43 -9.75 8.15 5.24
CA LEU A 43 -10.66 9.15 4.70
C LEU A 43 -12.04 8.53 4.47
N PRO A 44 -13.13 9.25 4.76
CA PRO A 44 -14.47 8.81 4.41
C PRO A 44 -14.58 8.51 2.91
N LEU A 45 -15.09 7.34 2.58
CA LEU A 45 -15.36 6.95 1.20
C LEU A 45 -16.72 7.48 0.76
N ASP A 46 -16.82 7.89 -0.51
CA ASP A 46 -18.11 8.24 -1.11
C ASP A 46 -19.04 7.01 -1.10
N LEU A 47 -20.34 7.24 -0.86
CA LEU A 47 -21.37 6.17 -0.86
C LEU A 47 -21.36 5.34 -2.16
N LYS A 48 -21.06 5.99 -3.30
CA LYS A 48 -20.96 5.32 -4.60
C LYS A 48 -19.82 4.30 -4.66
N ASP A 49 -18.74 4.53 -3.94
CA ASP A 49 -17.57 3.67 -3.93
C ASP A 49 -17.70 2.58 -2.87
N ILE A 50 -18.33 2.88 -1.72
CA ILE A 50 -18.72 1.87 -0.72
C ILE A 50 -19.60 0.80 -1.35
N LYS A 51 -20.58 1.19 -2.19
CA LYS A 51 -21.47 0.24 -2.88
C LYS A 51 -20.77 -0.69 -3.87
N LYS A 52 -19.56 -0.34 -4.33
CA LYS A 52 -18.75 -1.19 -5.23
C LYS A 52 -17.88 -2.20 -4.46
N LEU A 53 -17.76 -2.05 -3.14
CA LEU A 53 -16.95 -2.93 -2.30
C LEU A 53 -17.65 -4.28 -2.10
N SER A 54 -16.87 -5.35 -2.02
CA SER A 54 -17.38 -6.66 -1.59
C SER A 54 -17.77 -6.64 -0.12
N THR A 55 -18.54 -7.63 0.34
CA THR A 55 -18.97 -7.77 1.74
C THR A 55 -17.78 -7.68 2.71
N ASP A 56 -16.67 -8.39 2.46
CA ASP A 56 -15.47 -8.34 3.30
C ASP A 56 -14.80 -6.96 3.36
N GLN A 57 -14.87 -6.20 2.27
CA GLN A 57 -14.27 -4.87 2.16
C GLN A 57 -15.14 -3.83 2.85
N GLN A 58 -16.46 -3.96 2.73
CA GLN A 58 -17.41 -3.15 3.50
C GLN A 58 -17.23 -3.42 4.99
N TYR A 59 -17.08 -4.69 5.37
CA TYR A 59 -16.79 -5.05 6.76
C TYR A 59 -15.51 -4.38 7.26
N LEU A 60 -14.41 -4.51 6.51
CA LEU A 60 -13.14 -3.86 6.84
C LEU A 60 -13.32 -2.35 7.03
N TYR A 61 -14.06 -1.70 6.13
CA TYR A 61 -14.32 -0.26 6.21
C TYR A 61 -15.09 0.10 7.50
N HIS A 62 -16.19 -0.60 7.77
CA HIS A 62 -17.04 -0.32 8.92
C HIS A 62 -16.35 -0.63 10.25
N ILE A 63 -15.55 -1.70 10.34
CA ILE A 63 -14.81 -2.01 11.57
C ILE A 63 -13.67 -1.01 11.82
N CYS A 64 -13.00 -0.51 10.78
CA CYS A 64 -12.03 0.58 10.93
C CYS A 64 -12.71 1.85 11.47
N LEU A 65 -13.89 2.22 10.97
CA LEU A 65 -14.64 3.36 11.50
C LEU A 65 -15.03 3.14 12.96
N ALA A 66 -15.53 1.95 13.31
CA ALA A 66 -15.88 1.61 14.68
C ALA A 66 -14.68 1.70 15.66
N ILE A 67 -13.50 1.25 15.24
CA ILE A 67 -12.26 1.34 16.04
C ILE A 67 -11.82 2.80 16.18
N LYS A 68 -11.88 3.57 15.09
CA LYS A 68 -11.59 5.01 15.11
C LYS A 68 -12.50 5.77 16.07
N ASP A 69 -13.80 5.47 16.03
CA ASP A 69 -14.82 6.14 16.83
C ASP A 69 -14.95 5.54 18.25
N GLY A 70 -14.26 4.44 18.56
CA GLY A 70 -14.28 3.80 19.89
C GLY A 70 -15.61 3.13 20.22
N SER A 71 -16.46 2.89 19.23
CA SER A 71 -17.79 2.32 19.41
C SER A 71 -18.15 1.39 18.26
N CYS A 72 -18.61 0.19 18.59
CA CYS A 72 -19.12 -0.76 17.59
C CYS A 72 -20.65 -0.71 17.56
N SER A 73 -21.21 -0.49 16.37
CA SER A 73 -22.63 -0.74 16.12
C SER A 73 -22.90 -2.25 16.05
N SER A 74 -24.15 -2.64 16.34
CA SER A 74 -24.61 -4.04 16.25
C SER A 74 -24.45 -4.64 14.85
N SER A 75 -24.41 -3.81 13.80
CA SER A 75 -24.15 -4.23 12.42
C SER A 75 -22.70 -4.72 12.19
N VAL A 76 -21.71 -4.22 12.93
CA VAL A 76 -20.31 -4.69 12.85
C VAL A 76 -20.14 -6.02 13.61
N THR A 77 -20.96 -6.25 14.64
CA THR A 77 -20.87 -7.43 15.51
C THR A 77 -21.63 -8.64 14.96
N GLY A 78 -22.73 -8.41 14.25
CA GLY A 78 -23.57 -9.47 13.67
C GLY A 78 -23.12 -9.97 12.29
N ASN A 79 -22.28 -9.21 11.59
CA ASN A 79 -21.77 -9.60 10.28
C ASN A 79 -20.56 -10.54 10.43
N SER A 80 -20.70 -11.78 9.99
CA SER A 80 -19.53 -12.64 9.79
C SER A 80 -18.68 -12.07 8.65
N PRO A 81 -17.34 -12.18 8.72
CA PRO A 81 -16.52 -12.00 7.53
C PRO A 81 -17.07 -12.96 6.47
N GLY A 82 -17.37 -12.45 5.28
CA GLY A 82 -18.03 -13.20 4.22
C GLY A 82 -17.17 -14.39 3.75
N LYS A 83 -17.68 -15.10 2.74
CA LYS A 83 -16.90 -16.18 2.10
C LYS A 83 -15.55 -15.64 1.62
N LEU A 84 -14.48 -16.40 1.91
CA LEU A 84 -13.10 -16.15 1.51
C LEU A 84 -13.04 -15.53 0.09
N SER A 85 -12.65 -14.26 0.02
CA SER A 85 -12.51 -13.54 -1.24
C SER A 85 -11.12 -13.75 -1.85
N HIS A 86 -10.94 -13.34 -3.12
CA HIS A 86 -9.66 -13.42 -3.86
C HIS A 86 -8.49 -12.60 -3.26
N ALA A 87 -8.69 -11.93 -2.12
CA ALA A 87 -7.68 -11.16 -1.42
C ALA A 87 -7.24 -11.91 -0.15
N PRO A 88 -6.06 -12.57 -0.15
CA PRO A 88 -5.64 -13.44 0.94
C PRO A 88 -5.59 -12.78 2.33
N TRP A 89 -5.49 -11.46 2.41
CA TRP A 89 -5.25 -10.71 3.65
C TRP A 89 -6.45 -9.94 4.22
N LEU A 90 -7.55 -9.80 3.49
CA LEU A 90 -8.76 -9.18 4.04
C LEU A 90 -9.33 -9.98 5.22
N THR A 91 -9.39 -11.30 5.07
CA THR A 91 -9.92 -12.18 6.11
C THR A 91 -9.03 -12.16 7.37
N PRO A 92 -7.69 -12.31 7.29
CA PRO A 92 -6.81 -12.09 8.44
C PRO A 92 -6.97 -10.72 9.12
N ALA A 93 -7.03 -9.63 8.35
CA ALA A 93 -7.19 -8.28 8.92
C ALA A 93 -8.52 -8.10 9.65
N ASN A 94 -9.63 -8.59 9.07
CA ASN A 94 -10.94 -8.57 9.70
C ASN A 94 -10.96 -9.42 10.99
N SER A 95 -10.33 -10.60 10.97
CA SER A 95 -10.19 -11.44 12.16
C SER A 95 -9.37 -10.77 13.27
N LEU A 96 -8.28 -10.08 12.92
CA LEU A 96 -7.45 -9.33 13.85
C LEU A 96 -8.25 -8.22 14.55
N PHE A 97 -9.05 -7.47 13.79
CA PHE A 97 -9.90 -6.42 14.37
C PHE A 97 -10.99 -6.96 15.27
N ARG A 98 -11.63 -8.08 14.89
CA ARG A 98 -12.59 -8.78 15.78
C ARG A 98 -11.93 -9.24 17.07
N LEU A 99 -10.70 -9.76 16.97
CA LEU A 99 -9.93 -10.17 18.13
C LEU A 99 -9.64 -8.97 19.06
N TYR A 100 -9.19 -7.84 18.51
CA TYR A 100 -8.94 -6.62 19.27
C TYR A 100 -10.18 -6.10 20.00
N VAL A 101 -11.28 -5.94 19.27
CA VAL A 101 -12.55 -5.44 19.80
C VAL A 101 -13.17 -6.40 20.83
N GLY A 102 -12.88 -7.70 20.73
CA GLY A 102 -13.42 -8.74 21.61
C GLY A 102 -12.52 -9.15 22.77
N THR A 103 -11.31 -8.61 22.87
CA THR A 103 -10.34 -8.96 23.91
C THR A 103 -10.27 -7.85 24.97
N PRO A 104 -10.71 -8.10 26.21
CA PRO A 104 -10.48 -7.16 27.31
C PRO A 104 -8.97 -7.11 27.60
N CYS A 105 -8.39 -5.91 27.62
CA CYS A 105 -6.95 -5.70 27.80
C CYS A 105 -6.08 -6.41 26.74
N PRO A 106 -6.13 -5.98 25.47
CA PRO A 106 -5.40 -6.62 24.38
C PRO A 106 -3.87 -6.61 24.63
N SER A 107 -3.19 -7.66 24.18
CA SER A 107 -1.73 -7.76 24.29
C SER A 107 -1.04 -6.65 23.47
N GLN A 108 0.18 -6.27 23.88
CA GLN A 108 0.95 -5.25 23.16
C GLN A 108 1.17 -5.61 21.68
N ASN A 109 1.36 -6.91 21.38
CA ASN A 109 1.54 -7.40 20.01
C ASN A 109 0.25 -7.24 19.19
N LEU A 110 -0.91 -7.53 19.78
CA LEU A 110 -2.20 -7.32 19.14
C LEU A 110 -2.44 -5.83 18.86
N ILE A 111 -2.13 -4.95 19.82
CA ILE A 111 -2.24 -3.49 19.65
C ILE A 111 -1.35 -3.02 18.49
N ILE A 112 -0.09 -3.46 18.44
CA ILE A 112 0.85 -3.09 17.36
C ILE A 112 0.33 -3.53 15.99
N LEU A 113 -0.21 -4.74 15.89
CA LEU A 113 -0.77 -5.24 14.64
C LEU A 113 -1.98 -4.42 14.19
N VAL A 114 -2.91 -4.16 15.10
CA VAL A 114 -4.13 -3.38 14.82
C VAL A 114 -3.74 -1.96 14.41
N LEU A 115 -2.79 -1.35 15.11
CA LEU A 115 -2.25 -0.03 14.79
C LEU A 115 -1.68 0.00 13.38
N TYR A 116 -0.86 -0.97 12.99
CA TYR A 116 -0.33 -1.06 11.63
C TYR A 116 -1.44 -1.17 10.59
N VAL A 117 -2.45 -2.02 10.84
CA VAL A 117 -3.56 -2.20 9.90
C VAL A 117 -4.39 -0.92 9.77
N MET A 118 -4.68 -0.23 10.88
CA MET A 118 -5.43 1.03 10.93
C MET A 118 -4.69 2.18 10.25
N MET A 119 -3.37 2.29 10.47
CA MET A 119 -2.58 3.44 10.02
C MET A 119 -2.07 3.31 8.59
N VAL A 120 -1.74 2.09 8.15
CA VAL A 120 -1.05 1.87 6.86
C VAL A 120 -1.90 1.01 5.93
N TYR A 121 -2.26 -0.20 6.36
CA TYR A 121 -2.85 -1.18 5.45
C TYR A 121 -4.24 -0.78 4.96
N ALA A 122 -5.18 -0.47 5.86
CA ALA A 122 -6.56 -0.16 5.51
C ALA A 122 -6.68 1.12 4.67
N PRO A 123 -6.06 2.27 5.05
CA PRO A 123 -6.08 3.46 4.22
C PRO A 123 -5.56 3.22 2.80
N MET A 124 -4.47 2.44 2.68
CA MET A 124 -3.86 2.13 1.38
C MET A 124 -4.68 1.12 0.56
N TRP A 125 -5.34 0.17 1.24
CA TRP A 125 -6.29 -0.73 0.60
C TRP A 125 -7.36 0.07 -0.16
N PHE A 126 -8.02 1.01 0.51
CA PHE A 126 -9.08 1.79 -0.10
C PHE A 126 -8.58 2.79 -1.14
N GLU A 127 -7.42 3.43 -0.92
CA GLU A 127 -6.80 4.31 -1.92
C GLU A 127 -6.54 3.56 -3.23
N ILE A 128 -5.96 2.35 -3.15
CA ILE A 128 -5.67 1.52 -4.33
C ILE A 128 -6.96 1.00 -4.97
N LYS A 129 -8.00 0.71 -4.18
CA LYS A 129 -9.30 0.32 -4.75
C LYS A 129 -9.90 1.44 -5.59
N ILE A 130 -9.82 2.68 -5.14
CA ILE A 130 -10.30 3.84 -5.90
C ILE A 130 -9.38 4.12 -7.10
N LYS A 131 -8.07 4.16 -6.87
CA LYS A 131 -7.04 4.48 -7.88
C LYS A 131 -6.23 3.24 -8.27
N SER A 132 -6.90 2.29 -8.91
CA SER A 132 -6.31 0.97 -9.18
C SER A 132 -5.39 0.90 -10.40
N ASN A 133 -5.22 1.98 -11.16
CA ASN A 133 -4.35 2.01 -12.33
C ASN A 133 -2.86 1.93 -11.93
N CYS A 134 -2.07 1.20 -12.71
CA CYS A 134 -0.64 1.03 -12.45
C CYS A 134 0.17 2.34 -12.46
N GLN A 135 -0.33 3.38 -13.14
CA GLN A 135 0.29 4.72 -13.13
C GLN A 135 0.37 5.32 -11.72
N TYR A 136 -0.48 4.90 -10.78
CA TYR A 136 -0.43 5.38 -9.39
C TYR A 136 0.50 4.55 -8.51
N GLY A 137 1.18 3.52 -9.05
CA GLY A 137 1.94 2.56 -8.27
C GLY A 137 3.02 3.17 -7.38
N ALA A 138 3.86 4.06 -7.93
CA ALA A 138 4.89 4.73 -7.14
C ALA A 138 4.29 5.69 -6.12
N GLN A 139 3.28 6.46 -6.49
CA GLN A 139 2.56 7.35 -5.56
C GLN A 139 1.98 6.57 -4.37
N HIS A 140 1.34 5.42 -4.63
CA HIS A 140 0.80 4.55 -3.58
C HIS A 140 1.90 4.04 -2.66
N PHE A 141 3.02 3.63 -3.22
CA PHE A 141 4.16 3.15 -2.44
C PHE A 141 4.74 4.24 -1.53
N TRP A 142 4.94 5.46 -2.04
CA TRP A 142 5.43 6.57 -1.23
C TRP A 142 4.41 7.05 -0.20
N LYS A 143 3.11 6.97 -0.51
CA LYS A 143 2.05 7.21 0.48
C LYS A 143 2.09 6.17 1.61
N MET A 144 2.34 4.89 1.31
CA MET A 144 2.55 3.84 2.33
C MET A 144 3.72 4.17 3.25
N ILE A 145 4.86 4.60 2.69
CA ILE A 145 6.04 5.01 3.46
C ILE A 145 5.70 6.19 4.37
N SER A 146 5.01 7.20 3.83
CA SER A 146 4.61 8.40 4.58
C SER A 146 3.68 8.05 5.76
N LEU A 147 2.70 7.17 5.56
CA LEU A 147 1.84 6.69 6.65
C LEU A 147 2.62 5.91 7.71
N ALA A 148 3.57 5.07 7.30
CA ALA A 148 4.41 4.30 8.22
C ALA A 148 5.33 5.17 9.09
N ARG A 149 5.63 6.42 8.70
CA ARG A 149 6.41 7.37 9.53
C ARG A 149 5.71 7.71 10.85
N GLN A 150 4.38 7.58 10.89
CA GLN A 150 3.56 7.88 12.07
C GLN A 150 3.56 6.74 13.09
N LEU A 151 4.13 5.58 12.74
CA LEU A 151 4.21 4.43 13.65
C LEU A 151 5.34 4.62 14.69
N PRO A 152 5.22 3.98 15.87
CA PRO A 152 6.29 3.93 16.86
C PRO A 152 7.60 3.39 16.28
N ASP A 153 8.75 3.91 16.75
CA ASP A 153 10.07 3.63 16.15
C ASP A 153 10.41 2.14 16.04
N ASN A 154 10.10 1.36 17.07
CA ASN A 154 10.33 -0.08 17.09
C ASN A 154 9.54 -0.81 15.98
N VAL A 155 8.31 -0.37 15.71
CA VAL A 155 7.47 -0.91 14.64
C VAL A 155 7.96 -0.40 13.28
N LYS A 156 8.22 0.91 13.18
CA LYS A 156 8.69 1.59 11.97
C LYS A 156 9.93 0.91 11.38
N GLN A 157 10.91 0.53 12.21
CA GLN A 157 12.12 -0.18 11.75
C GLN A 157 11.80 -1.53 11.09
N ILE A 158 10.84 -2.30 11.63
CA ILE A 158 10.38 -3.57 11.05
C ILE A 158 9.70 -3.30 9.70
N ILE A 159 8.81 -2.29 9.66
CA ILE A 159 8.10 -1.91 8.42
C ILE A 159 9.08 -1.48 7.34
N TYR A 160 10.07 -0.64 7.68
CA TYR A 160 11.06 -0.13 6.73
C TYR A 160 11.89 -1.25 6.13
N LYS A 161 12.31 -2.23 6.94
CA LYS A 161 12.98 -3.43 6.42
C LYS A 161 12.11 -4.17 5.40
N VAL A 162 10.80 -4.28 5.65
CA VAL A 162 9.88 -4.88 4.67
C VAL A 162 9.74 -4.02 3.42
N PHE A 163 9.67 -2.70 3.54
CA PHE A 163 9.62 -1.81 2.38
C PHE A 163 10.88 -1.92 1.52
N SER A 164 12.07 -1.90 2.13
CA SER A 164 13.34 -2.08 1.43
C SER A 164 13.42 -3.42 0.71
N ASN A 165 12.96 -4.51 1.32
CA ASN A 165 12.98 -5.85 0.70
C ASN A 165 12.01 -6.02 -0.48
N ASN A 166 11.12 -5.05 -0.70
CA ASN A 166 10.02 -5.16 -1.65
C ASN A 166 9.88 -3.91 -2.52
N ALA A 167 10.90 -3.05 -2.60
CA ALA A 167 10.87 -1.70 -3.19
C ALA A 167 10.66 -1.64 -4.73
N TYR A 168 9.95 -2.60 -5.33
CA TYR A 168 9.71 -2.72 -6.76
C TYR A 168 9.10 -1.44 -7.37
N PHE A 169 8.21 -0.77 -6.64
CA PHE A 169 7.54 0.45 -7.08
C PHE A 169 8.39 1.72 -6.99
N ALA A 170 9.54 1.65 -6.31
CA ALA A 170 10.55 2.70 -6.34
C ALA A 170 11.56 2.52 -7.48
N HIS A 171 11.42 1.48 -8.30
CA HIS A 171 12.29 1.23 -9.44
C HIS A 171 12.09 2.34 -10.50
N PRO A 172 13.16 2.79 -11.20
CA PRO A 172 13.08 3.84 -12.21
C PRO A 172 11.98 3.64 -13.25
N GLU A 173 11.77 2.41 -13.73
CA GLU A 173 10.69 2.12 -14.68
C GLU A 173 9.30 2.45 -14.12
N HIS A 174 9.02 2.09 -12.87
CA HIS A 174 7.74 2.37 -12.23
C HIS A 174 7.56 3.86 -11.93
N LEU A 175 8.65 4.53 -11.52
CA LEU A 175 8.65 5.99 -11.33
C LEU A 175 8.32 6.69 -12.63
N LEU A 176 8.97 6.34 -13.74
CA LEU A 176 8.72 6.95 -15.04
C LEU A 176 7.27 6.75 -15.51
N LEU A 177 6.68 5.57 -15.28
CA LEU A 177 5.27 5.32 -15.59
C LEU A 177 4.33 6.23 -14.79
N THR A 178 4.63 6.46 -13.52
CA THR A 178 3.89 7.40 -12.68
C THR A 178 4.09 8.83 -13.15
N MET A 179 5.33 9.23 -13.44
CA MET A 179 5.68 10.57 -13.90
C MET A 179 5.01 10.93 -15.22
N LEU A 180 4.85 9.98 -16.16
CA LEU A 180 4.14 10.21 -17.43
C LEU A 180 2.68 10.67 -17.24
N HIS A 181 2.04 10.26 -16.15
CA HIS A 181 0.64 10.58 -15.87
C HIS A 181 0.50 11.63 -14.75
N ASP A 182 1.60 12.28 -14.40
CA ASP A 182 1.62 13.30 -13.37
C ASP A 182 0.76 14.50 -13.77
N SER A 183 0.10 15.14 -12.81
CA SER A 183 -0.61 16.40 -13.05
C SER A 183 0.34 17.54 -13.45
N ILE A 184 1.58 17.49 -12.98
CA ILE A 184 2.59 18.53 -13.16
C ILE A 184 3.31 18.34 -14.51
N LYS A 185 3.19 19.36 -15.39
CA LYS A 185 3.73 19.29 -16.77
C LYS A 185 5.23 19.02 -16.82
N HIS A 186 6.01 19.67 -15.98
CA HIS A 186 7.47 19.52 -15.99
C HIS A 186 7.92 18.10 -15.59
N ILE A 187 7.15 17.40 -14.74
CA ILE A 187 7.43 16.02 -14.34
C ILE A 187 7.17 15.07 -15.52
N ARG A 188 6.07 15.28 -16.25
CA ARG A 188 5.79 14.52 -17.48
C ARG A 188 6.89 14.71 -18.53
N GLU A 189 7.27 15.96 -18.81
CA GLU A 189 8.34 16.28 -19.77
C GLU A 189 9.71 15.71 -19.36
N LEU A 190 9.99 15.61 -18.05
CA LEU A 190 11.18 14.91 -17.55
C LEU A 190 11.09 13.41 -17.85
N ALA A 191 9.95 12.77 -17.58
CA ALA A 191 9.73 11.35 -17.86
C ALA A 191 9.94 11.04 -19.35
N ASP A 192 9.35 11.84 -20.23
CA ASP A 192 9.48 11.70 -21.69
C ASP A 192 10.95 11.72 -22.12
N ARG A 193 11.71 12.71 -21.67
CA ARG A 193 13.14 12.82 -22.00
C ARG A 193 13.94 11.61 -21.53
N ARG A 194 13.63 11.08 -20.34
CA ARG A 194 14.31 9.89 -19.79
C ARG A 194 13.96 8.63 -20.57
N ILE A 195 12.69 8.46 -20.95
CA ILE A 195 12.24 7.30 -21.74
C ILE A 195 12.84 7.33 -23.15
N LEU A 196 12.81 8.48 -23.82
CA LEU A 196 13.43 8.64 -25.14
C LEU A 196 14.94 8.36 -25.09
N GLY A 197 15.64 8.91 -24.09
CA GLY A 197 17.07 8.62 -23.90
C GLY A 197 17.35 7.14 -23.60
N ALA A 198 16.44 6.41 -22.95
CA ALA A 198 16.56 4.98 -22.72
C ALA A 198 16.32 4.15 -23.99
N ARG A 199 15.41 4.60 -24.88
CA ARG A 199 15.16 3.98 -26.20
C ARG A 199 16.40 4.06 -27.09
N ASP A 200 17.05 5.23 -27.13
CA ASP A 200 18.24 5.46 -27.95
C ASP A 200 19.43 4.60 -27.49
N LYS A 201 19.48 4.25 -26.20
CA LYS A 201 20.52 3.41 -25.60
C LYS A 201 20.30 1.90 -25.74
N LYS A 202 19.23 1.42 -26.38
CA LYS A 202 18.94 -0.03 -26.54
C LYS A 202 20.07 -0.76 -27.29
N THR A 203 21.05 -1.28 -26.56
CA THR A 203 22.02 -2.27 -27.06
C THR A 203 21.38 -3.65 -27.12
N LYS A 204 21.70 -4.43 -28.17
CA LYS A 204 21.05 -5.70 -28.55
C LYS A 204 21.02 -6.81 -27.49
N ASN A 205 21.70 -6.71 -26.34
CA ASN A 205 21.80 -7.79 -25.35
C ASN A 205 21.97 -7.26 -23.91
N SER A 206 20.98 -6.55 -23.37
CA SER A 206 20.97 -6.25 -21.93
C SER A 206 19.65 -6.67 -21.32
N GLY A 207 19.55 -7.94 -20.94
CA GLY A 207 18.57 -8.36 -19.94
C GLY A 207 18.89 -7.59 -18.66
N SER A 208 18.16 -6.51 -18.40
CA SER A 208 18.32 -5.77 -17.15
C SER A 208 17.86 -6.68 -16.02
N PHE A 209 18.80 -7.17 -15.22
CA PHE A 209 18.46 -7.88 -14.01
C PHE A 209 17.77 -6.89 -13.08
N PHE A 210 16.53 -7.21 -12.67
CA PHE A 210 15.77 -6.36 -11.77
C PHE A 210 16.51 -6.24 -10.43
N LYS A 211 17.08 -5.06 -10.16
CA LYS A 211 17.71 -4.75 -8.88
C LYS A 211 16.73 -3.94 -8.03
N ILE A 212 16.53 -4.40 -6.79
CA ILE A 212 15.72 -3.67 -5.82
C ILE A 212 16.44 -2.35 -5.50
N PRO A 213 15.79 -1.19 -5.65
CA PRO A 213 16.40 0.10 -5.37
C PRO A 213 16.59 0.31 -3.87
N GLU A 214 17.63 1.07 -3.51
CA GLU A 214 17.83 1.56 -2.15
C GLU A 214 16.86 2.72 -1.89
N LEU A 215 16.10 2.64 -0.80
CA LEU A 215 15.09 3.62 -0.46
C LEU A 215 15.65 4.72 0.43
N ASN A 216 15.30 5.97 0.12
CA ASN A 216 15.47 7.07 1.03
C ASN A 216 14.16 7.32 1.79
N PHE A 217 14.11 6.91 3.07
CA PHE A 217 12.92 7.08 3.91
C PHE A 217 12.69 8.53 4.38
N GLU A 218 13.66 9.43 4.17
CA GLU A 218 13.53 10.86 4.49
C GLU A 218 12.81 11.66 3.40
N ALA A 219 12.70 11.10 2.18
CA ALA A 219 12.06 11.78 1.05
C ALA A 219 10.59 12.09 1.36
N ALA A 220 10.17 13.36 1.34
CA ALA A 220 8.84 13.77 1.80
C ALA A 220 7.72 13.03 1.04
N ASP A 221 7.86 12.93 -0.28
CA ASP A 221 6.97 12.21 -1.18
C ASP A 221 7.74 11.60 -2.37
N TYR A 222 7.00 11.08 -3.37
CA TYR A 222 7.63 10.47 -4.54
C TYR A 222 8.34 11.48 -5.45
N ILE A 223 7.93 12.76 -5.47
CA ILE A 223 8.58 13.82 -6.26
C ILE A 223 9.92 14.17 -5.63
N ASP A 224 9.95 14.32 -4.31
CA ASP A 224 11.19 14.53 -3.57
C ASP A 224 12.15 13.35 -3.77
N TYR A 225 11.63 12.11 -3.71
CA TYR A 225 12.44 10.94 -4.04
C TYR A 225 12.99 10.97 -5.46
N ILE A 226 12.18 11.35 -6.47
CA ILE A 226 12.63 11.49 -7.86
C ILE A 226 13.77 12.52 -7.99
N ALA A 227 13.71 13.61 -7.22
CA ALA A 227 14.72 14.66 -7.23
C ALA A 227 16.07 14.20 -6.65
N LEU A 228 16.03 13.24 -5.73
CA LEU A 228 17.22 12.66 -5.08
C LEU A 228 17.89 11.56 -5.89
N ILE A 229 17.23 11.04 -6.94
CA ILE A 229 17.81 10.01 -7.81
C ILE A 229 18.89 10.63 -8.70
N ASP A 230 20.08 10.05 -8.65
CA ASP A 230 21.11 10.32 -9.64
C ASP A 230 20.79 9.62 -10.97
N TRP A 231 20.01 10.30 -11.79
CA TRP A 231 19.60 9.82 -13.12
C TRP A 231 20.77 9.60 -14.09
N SER A 232 21.98 10.10 -13.80
CA SER A 232 23.15 9.90 -14.65
C SER A 232 23.80 8.53 -14.44
N ASN A 233 23.84 8.07 -13.18
CA ASN A 233 24.38 6.77 -12.78
C ASN A 233 23.29 5.69 -12.64
N CYS A 234 22.01 6.09 -12.64
CA CYS A 234 20.90 5.17 -12.62
C CYS A 234 20.75 4.42 -13.96
N ALA A 235 20.75 3.10 -13.92
CA ALA A 235 20.39 2.27 -15.07
C ALA A 235 18.89 2.45 -15.36
N VAL A 236 18.57 3.26 -16.38
CA VAL A 236 17.19 3.48 -16.84
C VAL A 236 16.92 2.65 -18.08
N THR A 237 15.96 1.76 -17.97
CA THR A 237 15.38 1.01 -19.08
C THR A 237 14.03 1.59 -19.46
N GLU A 238 13.64 1.40 -20.72
CA GLU A 238 12.31 1.77 -21.18
C GLU A 238 11.25 0.93 -20.45
N PRO A 239 10.25 1.55 -19.78
CA PRO A 239 9.16 0.80 -19.17
C PRO A 239 8.46 -0.12 -20.18
N PRO A 240 8.18 -1.39 -19.84
CA PRO A 240 7.56 -2.33 -20.78
C PRO A 240 6.22 -1.83 -21.35
N LEU A 241 5.46 -1.06 -20.57
CA LEU A 241 4.17 -0.50 -20.98
C LEU A 241 4.29 0.64 -22.01
N THR A 242 5.47 1.22 -22.20
CA THR A 242 5.70 2.29 -23.19
C THR A 242 6.28 1.77 -24.50
N MET A 243 6.78 0.52 -24.55
CA MET A 243 7.49 -0.04 -25.72
C MET A 243 6.71 0.01 -27.04
N HIS A 244 5.37 -0.03 -26.98
CA HIS A 244 4.50 0.01 -28.16
C HIS A 244 4.01 1.41 -28.52
N THR A 245 4.32 2.41 -27.70
CA THR A 245 3.92 3.80 -27.90
C THR A 245 4.97 4.53 -28.74
N LYS A 246 4.57 5.04 -29.91
CA LYS A 246 5.45 5.87 -30.76
C LYS A 246 5.95 7.10 -30.01
N ASP A 247 7.13 7.63 -30.33
CA ASP A 247 7.71 8.80 -29.67
C ASP A 247 6.77 10.02 -29.66
N LYS A 248 6.00 10.22 -30.74
CA LYS A 248 5.00 11.29 -30.84
C LYS A 248 3.78 11.10 -29.93
N GLY A 249 3.52 9.87 -29.48
CA GLY A 249 2.39 9.51 -28.61
C GLY A 249 2.72 9.50 -27.12
N LEU A 250 3.96 9.82 -26.74
CA LEU A 250 4.33 10.11 -25.35
C LEU A 250 4.05 11.59 -24.98
N LYS A 251 4.04 12.48 -25.98
CA LYS A 251 3.80 13.93 -25.83
C LYS A 251 2.33 14.29 -25.65
#